data_AF-A0A0F8YVR0-F1
#
_entry.id   AF-A0A0F8YVR0-F1
#
_cell.length_a   1.000
_cell.length_b   1.000
_cell.length_c   1.000
_cell.angle_alpha   90.00
_cell.angle_beta   90.00
_cell.angle_gamma   90.00
#
_symmetry.space_group_name_H-M   'P 1'
#
loop_
_entity.id
_entity.type
_entity.pdbx_description
1 polymer ?
#
loop_
_entity_poly.entity_id
_entity_poly.type
_entity_poly.pdbx_seq_one_letter_code
_entity_poly.pdbx_strand_id
1 'polypeptide(L)' 'SLSTGSEETSVYAVKYGENEFLWGMQQDALEVTDVGLTDDGMLRDRVEWVVGLAHSQPLSIARAYGFVANANAS' A
#
# COMPACT_ATOMS: atom_id res chain seq x y z
N SER A 1 26.22 -16.02 -10.75
CA SER A 1 25.97 -15.16 -9.58
C SER A 1 24.66 -14.44 -9.83
N LEU A 2 23.54 -14.95 -9.31
CA LEU A 2 22.26 -14.24 -9.35
C LEU A 2 22.35 -13.14 -8.28
N SER A 3 22.08 -11.89 -8.66
CA SER A 3 22.22 -10.74 -7.77
C SER A 3 21.42 -10.94 -6.49
N THR A 4 22.15 -11.05 -5.39
CA THR A 4 21.71 -10.84 -4.02
C THR A 4 21.09 -9.45 -3.93
N GLY A 5 19.79 -9.35 -3.64
CA GLY A 5 19.06 -8.08 -3.62
C GLY A 5 19.78 -7.03 -2.75
N SER A 6 20.19 -5.93 -3.38
CA SER A 6 20.80 -4.77 -2.73
C SER A 6 19.73 -3.98 -1.95
N GLU A 7 20.16 -3.22 -0.94
CA GLU A 7 19.33 -2.25 -0.20
C GLU A 7 18.96 -1.06 -1.09
N GLU A 8 18.10 -1.32 -2.07
CA GLU A 8 17.63 -0.33 -3.03
C GLU A 8 16.17 0.03 -2.77
N THR A 9 15.88 1.33 -2.84
CA THR A 9 14.52 1.87 -2.75
C THR A 9 14.08 2.51 -4.07
N SER A 10 12.83 2.93 -4.13
CA SER A 10 12.23 3.60 -5.28
C SER A 10 11.39 4.78 -4.83
N VAL A 11 11.39 5.84 -5.62
CA VAL A 11 10.52 7.01 -5.44
C VAL A 11 9.46 6.96 -6.53
N TYR A 12 8.20 7.13 -6.14
CA TYR A 12 7.06 7.18 -7.04
C TYR A 12 6.50 8.59 -7.09
N ALA A 13 6.35 9.13 -8.30
CA ALA A 13 5.59 10.35 -8.55
C ALA A 13 4.24 9.96 -9.13
N VAL A 14 3.16 10.43 -8.51
CA VAL A 14 1.80 10.01 -8.82
C VAL A 14 0.90 11.22 -9.00
N LYS A 15 0.11 11.22 -10.07
CA LYS A 15 -1.02 12.12 -10.25
C LYS A 15 -2.31 11.40 -9.88
N TYR A 16 -3.04 11.96 -8.92
CA TYR A 16 -4.34 11.44 -8.50
C TYR A 16 -5.49 12.09 -9.25
N GLY A 17 -6.56 11.34 -9.47
CA GLY A 17 -7.83 11.85 -9.98
C GLY A 17 -8.79 10.70 -10.25
N GLU A 18 -9.96 10.75 -9.63
CA GLU A 18 -11.00 9.73 -9.74
C GLU A 18 -11.51 9.63 -11.18
N ASN A 19 -11.66 8.41 -11.68
CA ASN A 19 -12.12 8.11 -13.04
C ASN A 19 -11.22 8.64 -14.18
N GLU A 20 -10.05 9.21 -13.88
CA GLU A 20 -9.14 9.77 -14.89
C GLU A 20 -7.71 9.22 -14.77
N PHE A 21 -7.08 9.34 -13.59
CA PHE A 21 -5.67 8.99 -13.36
C PHE A 21 -5.52 7.72 -12.48
N LEU A 22 -4.78 7.83 -11.36
CA LEU A 22 -4.78 6.84 -10.29
C LEU A 22 -5.77 7.28 -9.20
N TRP A 23 -6.59 6.36 -8.69
CA TRP A 23 -7.39 6.60 -7.49
C TRP A 23 -7.58 5.32 -6.67
N GLY A 24 -7.94 5.51 -5.41
CA GLY A 24 -8.35 4.43 -4.52
C GLY A 24 -9.82 4.08 -4.71
N MET A 25 -10.12 2.80 -4.67
CA MET A 25 -11.49 2.28 -4.57
C MET A 25 -11.66 1.65 -3.20
N GLN A 26 -12.80 1.88 -2.58
CA GLN A 26 -13.18 1.19 -1.34
C GLN A 26 -14.62 0.71 -1.50
N GLN A 27 -14.89 -0.53 -1.11
CA GLN A 27 -16.25 -1.06 -1.11
C GLN A 27 -17.05 -0.43 0.03
N ASP A 28 -16.44 -0.41 1.21
CA ASP A 28 -16.97 0.17 2.46
C ASP A 28 -15.82 0.83 3.23
N ALA A 29 -16.15 1.62 4.26
CA ALA A 29 -15.15 2.16 5.19
C ALA A 29 -14.44 1.03 5.95
N LEU A 30 -13.26 1.32 6.53
CA LEU A 30 -12.62 0.43 7.50
C LEU A 30 -13.60 0.17 8.64
N GLU A 31 -13.99 -1.09 8.81
CA GLU A 31 -14.92 -1.52 9.85
C GLU A 31 -14.18 -2.37 10.88
N VAL A 32 -14.50 -2.13 12.15
CA VAL A 32 -14.03 -2.92 13.27
C VAL A 32 -15.25 -3.45 13.99
N THR A 33 -15.39 -4.77 14.01
CA THR A 33 -16.44 -5.48 14.75
C THR A 33 -15.80 -6.19 15.95
N ASP A 34 -16.22 -5.82 17.16
CA ASP A 34 -15.88 -6.60 18.35
C ASP A 34 -16.60 -7.95 18.31
N VAL A 35 -15.83 -9.02 18.32
CA VAL A 35 -16.35 -10.41 18.31
C VAL A 35 -16.53 -10.93 19.75
N GLY A 36 -15.94 -10.23 20.73
CA GLY A 36 -15.98 -10.62 22.13
C GLY A 36 -15.13 -11.86 22.41
N LEU A 37 -15.50 -12.58 23.48
CA LEU A 37 -14.80 -13.78 23.94
C LEU A 37 -15.13 -14.97 23.03
N THR A 38 -14.14 -15.49 22.31
CA THR A 38 -14.29 -16.66 21.45
C THR A 38 -14.12 -17.98 22.22
N ASP A 39 -14.51 -19.11 21.61
CA ASP A 39 -14.52 -20.44 22.25
C ASP A 39 -13.15 -20.93 22.76
N ASP A 40 -12.07 -20.36 22.25
CA ASP A 40 -10.70 -20.58 22.71
C ASP A 40 -10.28 -19.66 23.87
N GLY A 41 -11.22 -18.90 24.42
CA GLY A 41 -11.04 -18.07 25.61
C GLY A 41 -10.30 -16.75 25.37
N MET A 42 -10.22 -16.28 24.12
CA MET A 42 -9.58 -15.01 23.77
C MET A 42 -10.61 -13.95 23.36
N LEU A 43 -10.37 -12.69 23.71
CA LEU A 43 -11.10 -11.56 23.14
C LEU A 43 -10.57 -11.26 21.75
N ARG A 44 -11.46 -11.08 20.77
CA ARG A 44 -11.08 -10.81 19.38
C ARG A 44 -11.89 -9.69 18.76
N ASP A 45 -11.21 -8.90 17.92
CA ASP A 45 -11.82 -7.96 17.02
C ASP A 45 -11.62 -8.43 15.58
N ARG A 46 -12.66 -8.27 14.75
CA ARG A 46 -12.58 -8.46 13.30
C ARG A 46 -12.41 -7.09 12.65
N VAL A 47 -11.28 -6.90 11.98
CA VAL A 47 -10.96 -5.68 11.24
C VAL A 47 -11.09 -5.97 9.75
N GLU A 48 -12.00 -5.27 9.07
CA GLU A 48 -12.27 -5.45 7.64
C GLU A 48 -12.07 -4.16 6.87
N TRP A 49 -11.33 -4.24 5.77
CA TRP A 49 -11.19 -3.12 4.85
C TRP A 49 -10.93 -3.64 3.44
N VAL A 50 -11.96 -3.54 2.59
CA VAL A 50 -11.88 -3.97 1.20
C VAL A 50 -11.53 -2.77 0.33
N VAL A 51 -10.28 -2.73 -0.11
CA VAL A 51 -9.72 -1.64 -0.93
C VAL A 51 -9.11 -2.15 -2.22
N GLY A 52 -9.08 -1.27 -3.22
CA GLY A 52 -8.41 -1.48 -4.49
C GLY A 52 -7.78 -0.21 -5.01
N LEU A 53 -6.99 -0.35 -6.06
CA LEU A 53 -6.42 0.77 -6.81
C LEU A 53 -6.86 0.67 -8.26
N ALA A 54 -7.31 1.78 -8.82
CA ALA A 54 -7.61 1.89 -10.24
C ALA A 54 -6.55 2.77 -10.90
N HIS A 55 -5.97 2.26 -11.99
CA HIS A 55 -4.95 2.93 -12.78
C HIS A 55 -5.44 3.02 -14.24
N SER A 56 -6.10 4.14 -14.55
CA SER A 56 -6.72 4.37 -15.86
C SER A 56 -5.72 4.92 -16.89
N GLN A 57 -4.85 5.84 -16.46
CA GLN A 57 -3.91 6.51 -17.36
C GLN A 57 -2.46 6.10 -17.06
N PRO A 58 -1.77 5.33 -17.93
CA PRO A 58 -0.44 4.78 -17.68
C PRO A 58 0.64 5.79 -17.29
N LEU A 59 0.51 7.04 -17.77
CA LEU A 59 1.46 8.12 -17.52
C LEU A 59 1.19 8.89 -16.21
N SER A 60 0.18 8.50 -15.44
CA SER A 60 -0.11 9.12 -14.14
C SER A 60 0.79 8.61 -13.01
N ILE A 61 1.64 7.62 -13.27
CA ILE A 61 2.60 7.06 -12.31
C ILE A 61 3.97 6.97 -12.97
N ALA A 62 4.97 7.56 -12.34
CA ALA A 62 6.37 7.39 -12.69
C ALA A 62 7.14 6.80 -11.50
N ARG A 63 8.08 5.89 -11.79
CA ARG A 63 8.95 5.27 -10.80
C ARG A 63 10.41 5.56 -11.14
N ALA A 64 11.13 6.17 -10.21
CA ALA A 64 12.58 6.16 -10.20
C ALA A 64 13.06 5.07 -9.23
N TYR A 65 14.01 4.22 -9.64
CA TYR A 65 14.48 3.07 -8.88
C TYR A 65 16.02 3.02 -8.83
N GLY A 66 16.57 2.21 -7.92
CA GLY A 66 18.02 2.06 -7.74
C GLY A 66 18.63 3.07 -6.76
N PHE A 67 17.82 3.64 -5.87
CA PHE A 67 18.32 4.53 -4.82
C PHE A 67 18.90 3.72 -3.66
N VAL A 68 20.17 3.93 -3.34
CA VAL A 68 20.81 3.36 -2.16
C VAL A 68 20.88 4.42 -1.07
N ALA A 69 20.37 4.12 0.12
CA ALA A 69 20.41 5.06 1.24
C ALA A 69 21.87 5.27 1.68
N ASN A 70 22.36 6.51 1.60
CA ASN A 70 23.67 6.86 2.14
C ASN A 70 23.52 7.40 3.56
N ALA A 71 23.96 6.63 4.55
CA ALA A 71 23.90 7.00 5.97
C ALA A 71 24.76 8.22 6.36
N ASN A 72 25.62 8.70 5.45
CA ASN A 72 26.52 9.85 5.68
C ASN A 72 26.05 11.14 4.98
N ALA A 73 24.86 11.15 4.39
CA ALA A 73 24.29 12.37 3.82
C ALA A 73 23.59 13.19 4.93
N SER A 74 24.38 14.03 5.61
CA SER A 74 23.91 15.07 6.54
C SER A 74 23.84 16.45 5.88
#